data_AF-A6LKP9-F1
#
_entry.id   AF-A6LKP9-F1
#
_cell.length_a   1.000
_cell.length_b   1.000
_cell.length_c   1.000
_cell.angle_alpha   90.00
_cell.angle_beta   90.00
_cell.angle_gamma   90.00
#
_symmetry.space_group_name_H-M   'P 1'
#
loop_
_entity.id
_entity.type
_entity.pdbx_description
1 polymer ?
#
loop_
_entity_poly.entity_id
_entity_poly.type
_entity_poly.pdbx_seq_one_letter_code
_entity_poly.pdbx_strand_id
1 'polypeptide(L)'
;MRIYETMFIIKPDIAEEEREKIAQGVVDYLKEKLGAHVDNVDRWGIRKTAYPLKKYNEADYTIVYFRGEGLDITVLESYFRVRPEFLRWQTFRRIDLEKKEKKQSRKEEGSENSEKVEE
;
A
#
# COMPACT_ATOMS: atom_id res chain seq x y z
N MET A 1 6.29 -2.48 14.36
CA MET A 1 5.02 -2.20 13.65
C MET A 1 4.87 -3.17 12.49
N ARG A 2 3.64 -3.51 12.06
CA ARG A 2 3.44 -4.34 10.86
C ARG A 2 3.43 -3.45 9.62
N ILE A 3 4.04 -3.92 8.54
CA ILE A 3 4.07 -3.21 7.25
C ILE A 3 3.22 -4.00 6.26
N TYR A 4 2.36 -3.29 5.55
CA TYR A 4 1.47 -3.82 4.54
C TYR A 4 1.74 -3.14 3.21
N GLU A 5 1.53 -3.90 2.16
CA GLU A 5 1.47 -3.41 0.78
C GLU A 5 0.11 -3.79 0.22
N THR A 6 -0.62 -2.81 -0.29
CA THR A 6 -1.84 -3.07 -1.06
C THR A 6 -1.66 -2.57 -2.48
N MET A 7 -1.77 -3.49 -3.42
CA MET A 7 -1.86 -3.20 -4.83
C MET A 7 -3.33 -3.28 -5.26
N PHE A 8 -3.83 -2.24 -5.92
CA PHE A 8 -5.17 -2.25 -6.50
C PHE A 8 -5.16 -1.75 -7.93
N ILE A 9 -6.16 -2.18 -8.69
CA ILE A 9 -6.35 -1.78 -10.07
C ILE A 9 -7.73 -1.18 -10.29
N ILE A 10 -7.75 -0.01 -10.91
CA ILE A 10 -8.95 0.76 -11.23
C ILE A 10 -9.27 0.55 -12.72
N LYS A 11 -10.56 0.60 -13.08
CA LYS A 11 -10.97 0.58 -14.49
C LYS A 11 -10.30 1.71 -15.29
N PRO A 12 -9.90 1.46 -16.54
CA PRO A 12 -9.27 2.47 -17.39
C PRO A 12 -10.26 3.41 -18.09
N ASP A 13 -11.57 3.14 -18.02
CA ASP A 13 -12.62 3.85 -18.78
C ASP A 13 -13.13 5.14 -18.14
N ILE A 14 -12.71 5.42 -16.91
CA ILE A 14 -12.98 6.67 -16.21
C ILE A 14 -11.83 7.65 -16.40
N ALA A 15 -12.11 8.95 -16.29
CA ALA A 15 -11.12 10.01 -16.50
C ALA A 15 -9.94 9.92 -15.52
N GLU A 16 -8.76 10.41 -15.91
CA GLU A 16 -7.56 10.33 -15.09
C GLU A 16 -7.71 11.01 -13.74
N GLU A 17 -8.35 12.18 -13.72
CA GLU A 17 -8.63 12.95 -12.51
C GLU A 17 -9.57 12.18 -11.57
N GLU A 18 -10.49 11.38 -12.11
CA GLU A 18 -11.38 10.53 -11.31
C GLU A 18 -10.63 9.31 -10.75
N ARG A 19 -9.72 8.69 -11.52
CA ARG A 19 -8.86 7.61 -11.02
C ARG A 19 -7.96 8.10 -9.90
N GLU A 20 -7.41 9.30 -10.02
CA GLU A 20 -6.58 9.92 -8.98
C GLU A 20 -7.40 10.16 -7.69
N LYS A 21 -8.62 10.69 -7.82
CA LYS A 21 -9.53 10.86 -6.68
C LYS A 21 -9.87 9.53 -6.00
N ILE A 22 -10.10 8.47 -6.78
CA ILE A 22 -10.37 7.13 -6.24
C ILE A 22 -9.14 6.61 -5.49
N ALA A 23 -7.94 6.75 -6.05
CA ALA A 23 -6.70 6.33 -5.41
C ALA A 23 -6.46 7.11 -4.11
N GLN A 24 -6.65 8.42 -4.11
CA GLN A 24 -6.59 9.25 -2.90
C GLN A 24 -7.64 8.82 -1.87
N GLY A 25 -8.85 8.47 -2.31
CA GLY A 25 -9.90 7.94 -1.43
C GLY A 25 -9.52 6.62 -0.74
N VAL A 26 -8.63 5.80 -1.33
CA VAL A 26 -8.07 4.62 -0.64
C VAL A 26 -7.08 5.05 0.44
N VAL A 27 -6.22 6.02 0.14
CA VAL A 27 -5.24 6.58 1.10
C VAL A 27 -5.94 7.20 2.30
N ASP A 28 -6.99 7.98 2.07
CA ASP A 28 -7.78 8.61 3.13
C ASP A 28 -8.51 7.56 3.95
N TYR A 29 -9.06 6.52 3.31
CA TYR A 29 -9.69 5.41 4.04
C TYR A 29 -8.71 4.66 4.95
N LEU A 30 -7.48 4.40 4.47
CA LEU A 30 -6.42 3.79 5.26
C LEU A 30 -6.08 4.64 6.50
N LYS A 31 -5.95 5.96 6.34
CA LYS A 31 -5.63 6.88 7.43
C LYS A 31 -6.79 7.04 8.42
N GLU A 32 -7.98 7.38 7.92
CA GLU A 32 -9.11 7.80 8.75
C GLU A 32 -9.89 6.64 9.35
N LYS A 33 -10.02 5.51 8.64
CA LYS A 33 -10.85 4.38 9.09
C LYS A 33 -10.03 3.26 9.69
N LEU A 34 -8.85 2.97 9.12
CA LEU A 34 -7.95 1.96 9.67
C LEU A 34 -6.95 2.52 10.68
N GLY A 35 -6.75 3.85 10.74
CA GLY A 35 -5.72 4.44 11.61
C GLY A 35 -4.30 4.09 11.15
N ALA A 36 -4.12 3.73 9.87
CA ALA A 36 -2.83 3.35 9.33
C ALA A 36 -1.99 4.58 8.98
N HIS A 37 -0.68 4.48 9.21
CA HIS A 37 0.29 5.43 8.68
C HIS A 37 0.67 5.01 7.26
N VAL A 38 0.49 5.89 6.28
CA VAL A 38 0.82 5.61 4.88
C VAL A 38 2.24 6.07 4.62
N ASP A 39 3.13 5.13 4.29
CA ASP A 39 4.54 5.37 4.03
C ASP A 39 4.78 5.92 2.62
N ASN A 40 4.12 5.31 1.65
CA ASN A 40 4.31 5.64 0.25
C ASN A 40 3.09 5.25 -0.61
N VAL A 41 2.86 5.99 -1.68
CA VAL A 41 1.83 5.75 -2.68
C VAL A 41 2.47 5.80 -4.06
N ASP A 42 2.62 4.64 -4.69
CA ASP A 42 3.20 4.50 -6.02
C ASP A 42 2.09 4.38 -7.07
N ARG A 43 1.83 5.49 -7.79
CA ARG A 43 0.90 5.53 -8.92
C ARG A 43 1.64 5.08 -10.18
N TRP A 44 1.23 3.94 -10.74
CA TRP A 44 1.83 3.39 -11.96
C TRP A 44 1.08 3.80 -13.23
N GLY A 45 -0.16 4.27 -13.11
CA GLY A 45 -1.00 4.64 -14.23
C GLY A 45 -1.50 3.44 -15.03
N ILE A 46 -2.01 3.72 -16.22
CA ILE A 46 -2.60 2.70 -17.10
C ILE A 46 -1.51 1.79 -17.68
N ARG A 47 -1.68 0.48 -17.51
CA ARG A 47 -0.82 -0.55 -18.11
C ARG A 47 -1.65 -1.70 -18.68
N LYS A 48 -1.11 -2.40 -19.68
CA LYS A 48 -1.73 -3.59 -20.27
C LYS A 48 -1.77 -4.74 -19.28
N THR A 49 -2.92 -5.39 -19.16
CA THR A 49 -3.11 -6.57 -18.31
C THR A 49 -2.69 -7.83 -19.08
N ALA A 50 -2.22 -8.86 -18.37
CA ALA A 50 -1.83 -10.14 -19.00
C ALA A 50 -3.02 -10.91 -19.62
N TYR A 51 -4.22 -10.65 -19.12
CA TYR A 51 -5.49 -11.20 -19.60
C TYR A 51 -6.61 -10.19 -19.37
N PRO A 52 -7.76 -10.31 -20.06
CA PRO A 52 -8.87 -9.37 -19.88
C PRO A 52 -9.44 -9.43 -18.45
N LEU A 53 -9.57 -8.27 -17.81
CA LEU A 53 -10.16 -8.11 -16.48
C LEU A 53 -11.50 -7.39 -16.60
N LYS A 54 -12.61 -8.08 -16.32
CA LYS A 54 -13.98 -7.56 -16.54
C LYS A 54 -14.17 -6.92 -17.95
N LYS A 55 -13.57 -7.51 -18.99
CA LYS A 55 -13.53 -7.04 -20.39
C LYS A 55 -12.60 -5.87 -20.71
N TYR A 56 -11.76 -5.41 -19.77
CA TYR A 56 -10.70 -4.45 -20.03
C TYR A 56 -9.36 -5.15 -20.26
N ASN A 57 -8.59 -4.69 -21.24
CA ASN A 57 -7.22 -5.17 -21.53
C ASN A 57 -6.13 -4.28 -20.90
N GLU A 58 -6.55 -3.23 -20.21
CA GLU A 58 -5.71 -2.27 -19.53
C GLU A 58 -6.35 -1.94 -18.17
N ALA A 59 -5.54 -1.50 -17.22
CA ALA A 59 -6.01 -1.04 -15.92
C ALA A 59 -5.05 0.00 -15.35
N ASP A 60 -5.55 0.91 -14.51
CA ASP A 60 -4.73 1.85 -13.77
C ASP A 60 -4.25 1.21 -12.46
N TYR A 61 -2.93 1.11 -12.31
CA TYR A 61 -2.27 0.42 -11.20
C TYR A 61 -1.82 1.38 -10.11
N THR A 62 -2.06 1.02 -8.86
CA THR A 62 -1.52 1.76 -7.70
C THR A 62 -1.10 0.80 -6.61
N ILE A 63 0.05 1.09 -6.00
CA ILE A 63 0.57 0.37 -4.85
C ILE A 63 0.65 1.34 -3.68
N VAL A 64 0.16 0.92 -2.52
CA VAL A 64 0.22 1.71 -1.28
C VAL A 64 0.95 0.90 -0.23
N TYR A 65 2.02 1.49 0.32
CA TYR A 65 2.73 0.99 1.48
C TYR A 65 2.20 1.71 2.73
N PHE A 66 1.77 0.94 3.72
CA PHE A 66 1.26 1.49 4.97
C PHE A 66 1.60 0.58 6.14
N ARG A 67 1.67 1.17 7.34
CA ARG A 67 2.01 0.49 8.58
C ARG A 67 1.00 0.80 9.67
N GLY A 68 0.84 -0.14 10.57
CA GLY A 68 0.00 0.02 11.74
C GLY A 68 0.04 -1.19 12.67
N GLU A 69 -0.53 -1.03 13.84
CA GLU A 69 -0.70 -2.10 14.82
C GLU A 69 -2.16 -2.52 14.87
N GLY A 70 -2.44 -3.83 14.88
CA GLY A 70 -3.81 -4.33 15.00
C GLY A 70 -4.76 -3.97 13.84
N LEU A 71 -4.26 -3.56 12.68
CA LEU A 71 -5.10 -3.18 11.53
C LEU A 71 -6.02 -4.34 11.09
N ASP A 72 -7.32 -4.09 11.00
CA ASP A 72 -8.27 -5.03 10.40
C ASP A 72 -8.28 -4.87 8.86
N ILE A 73 -7.51 -5.72 8.19
CA ILE A 73 -7.41 -5.73 6.73
C ILE A 73 -8.74 -6.12 6.06
N THR A 74 -9.65 -6.81 6.77
CA THR A 74 -10.97 -7.22 6.24
C THR A 74 -11.84 -6.01 5.92
N VAL A 75 -11.69 -4.92 6.68
CA VAL A 75 -12.38 -3.65 6.46
C VAL A 75 -11.93 -3.03 5.12
N LEU A 76 -10.63 -3.09 4.82
CA LEU A 76 -10.10 -2.64 3.54
C LEU A 76 -10.59 -3.51 2.36
N GLU A 77 -10.68 -4.83 2.53
CA GLU A 77 -11.28 -5.68 1.50
C GLU A 77 -12.75 -5.30 1.23
N SER A 78 -13.50 -4.99 2.29
CA SER A 78 -14.90 -4.57 2.18
C SER A 78 -15.02 -3.25 1.42
N TYR A 79 -14.11 -2.30 1.67
CA TYR A 79 -14.02 -1.03 0.93
C TYR A 79 -13.90 -1.25 -0.59
N PHE A 80 -13.05 -2.19 -1.02
CA PHE A 80 -12.88 -2.48 -2.43
C PHE A 80 -14.09 -3.23 -3.02
N ARG A 81 -14.68 -4.17 -2.27
CA ARG A 81 -15.83 -4.96 -2.75
C ARG A 81 -17.06 -4.13 -3.07
N VAL A 82 -17.34 -3.09 -2.29
CA VAL A 82 -18.53 -2.23 -2.49
C VAL A 82 -18.38 -1.25 -3.65
N ARG A 83 -17.16 -1.07 -4.18
CA ARG A 83 -16.83 -0.09 -5.21
C ARG A 83 -16.56 -0.78 -6.54
N PRO A 84 -17.47 -0.69 -7.54
CA PRO A 84 -17.35 -1.41 -8.80
C PRO A 84 -16.19 -0.90 -9.69
N GLU A 85 -15.60 0.25 -9.35
CA GLU A 85 -14.46 0.87 -10.03
C GLU A 85 -13.18 0.02 -9.89
N PHE A 86 -13.07 -0.76 -8.81
CA PHE A 86 -11.94 -1.67 -8.62
C PHE A 86 -12.15 -2.96 -9.42
N LEU A 87 -11.13 -3.32 -10.22
CA LEU A 87 -11.13 -4.55 -11.00
C LEU A 87 -10.63 -5.73 -10.16
N ARG A 88 -9.54 -5.54 -9.41
CA ARG A 88 -8.91 -6.45 -8.45
C ARG A 88 -8.09 -5.66 -7.45
N TRP A 89 -7.76 -6.30 -6.34
CA TRP A 89 -6.83 -5.78 -5.32
C TRP A 89 -6.14 -6.96 -4.66
N GLN A 90 -4.98 -6.70 -4.07
CA GLN A 90 -4.28 -7.66 -3.25
C GLN A 90 -3.49 -6.97 -2.15
N THR A 91 -3.62 -7.48 -0.94
CA THR A 91 -2.93 -6.96 0.24
C THR A 91 -1.95 -8.02 0.74
N PHE A 92 -0.70 -7.61 0.94
CA PHE A 92 0.37 -8.43 1.49
C PHE A 92 0.90 -7.83 2.78
N ARG A 93 1.27 -8.68 3.74
CA ARG A 93 2.10 -8.26 4.86
C ARG A 93 3.57 -8.39 4.49
N ARG A 94 4.29 -7.28 4.48
CA ARG A 94 5.72 -7.19 4.11
C ARG A 94 6.63 -7.52 5.30
N ILE A 95 6.65 -8.79 5.69
CA ILE A 95 7.50 -9.31 6.77
C ILE A 95 8.99 -9.09 6.46
N ASP A 96 9.35 -9.06 5.18
CA ASP A 96 10.70 -8.76 4.70
C ASP A 96 11.13 -7.33 5.05
N LEU A 97 10.26 -6.34 4.88
CA LEU A 97 10.51 -4.94 5.27
C LEU A 97 10.59 -4.81 6.79
N GLU A 98 9.69 -5.48 7.52
CA GLU A 98 9.72 -5.51 8.99
C GLU A 98 11.06 -6.05 9.54
N LYS A 99 11.65 -7.06 8.89
CA LYS A 99 12.96 -7.62 9.28
C LYS A 99 14.12 -6.70 8.91
N LYS A 100 14.03 -6.02 7.76
CA LYS A 100 15.07 -5.09 7.30
C LYS A 100 15.21 -3.91 8.25
N GLU A 101 14.10 -3.29 8.65
CA GLU A 101 14.10 -2.17 9.61
C GLU A 101 14.72 -2.59 10.96
N LYS A 102 14.35 -3.78 11.49
CA LYS A 102 14.93 -4.31 12.75
C LYS A 102 16.43 -4.58 12.67
N LYS A 103 16.95 -4.95 11.49
CA LYS A 103 18.38 -5.20 11.30
C LYS A 103 19.15 -3.87 11.20
N GLN A 104 18.54 -2.84 10.62
CA GLN A 104 19.12 -1.51 10.51
C GLN A 104 19.19 -0.84 11.89
N SER A 105 18.10 -0.86 12.66
CA SER A 105 18.08 -0.28 14.01
C SER A 105 19.14 -0.92 14.93
N ARG A 106 19.31 -2.24 14.87
CA ARG A 106 20.36 -2.95 15.64
C ARG A 106 21.79 -2.60 15.22
N LYS A 107 22.00 -2.20 13.97
CA LYS A 107 23.33 -1.77 13.51
C LYS A 107 23.63 -0.35 13.97
N GLU A 108 22.64 0.53 13.90
CA GLU A 108 22.71 1.92 14.36
C GLU A 108 22.92 1.99 15.89
N GLU A 109 22.16 1.20 16.66
CA GLU A 109 22.37 1.06 18.11
C GLU A 109 23.77 0.51 18.46
N GLY A 110 24.29 -0.39 17.63
CA GLY A 110 25.62 -0.96 17.78
C GLY A 110 26.74 0.05 17.54
N SER A 111 26.61 0.89 16.51
CA SER A 111 27.57 1.97 16.21
C SER A 111 27.53 3.07 17.25
N GLU A 112 26.33 3.51 17.68
CA GLU A 112 26.19 4.54 18.71
C GLU A 112 26.77 4.09 20.05
N ASN A 113 26.63 2.81 20.40
CA ASN A 113 27.19 2.28 21.64
C ASN A 113 28.70 2.07 21.56
N SER A 114 29.29 1.83 20.39
CA SER A 114 30.76 1.86 20.23
C SER A 114 31.31 3.29 20.31
N GLU A 115 30.64 4.26 19.71
CA GLU A 115 31.06 5.67 19.74
C GLU A 115 31.02 6.26 21.16
N LYS A 116 29.99 5.92 21.95
CA LYS A 116 29.89 6.34 23.37
C LYS A 116 30.89 5.67 24.32
N VAL A 117 31.53 4.57 23.91
CA VAL A 117 32.57 3.90 24.71
C VAL A 117 33.95 4.48 24.42
N GLU A 118 34.12 5.17 23.29
CA GLU A 118 35.38 5.80 22.87
C GLU A 118 35.52 7.27 23.34
N GLU A 119 34.46 7.88 23.87
CA GLU A 119 34.44 9.22 24.49
C GLU A 119 34.53 9.14 26.03
#